data_AF-A0A7W9E5T9-F1
#
_entry.id   AF-A0A7W9E5T9-F1
#
_cell.length_a   1.000
_cell.length_b   1.000
_cell.length_c   1.000
_cell.angle_alpha   90.00
_cell.angle_beta   90.00
_cell.angle_gamma   90.00
#
_symmetry.space_group_name_H-M   'P 1'
#
loop_
_entity.id
_entity.type
_entity.pdbx_description
1 polymer ?
#
loop_
_entity_poly.entity_id
_entity_poly.type
_entity_poly.pdbx_seq_one_letter_code
_entity_poly.pdbx_strand_id
1 'polypeptide(L)'
;MVRETSEKRLSSTAERVGVSLDFEDDELLLDDRAVVHRSALEHYLLTYGTPELPPSWLMVKALTIGQLNGAIDNLRLRSDKSAIAARIGLTEPVLLSWMRTYVRVRNICAHHGRLWNVGIGVNPAIPNSSSISWLKDDHALPARSEKRLYLVLVSLQAVLDVVSPRSTWAQRLHDLVSARPAMNLASMGIPKTWTDDEFWARHLAK
;
A
#
# COMPACT_ATOMS: atom_id res chain seq x y z
N MET A 1 37.66 -16.77 -50.03
CA MET A 1 36.95 -16.68 -51.32
C MET A 1 35.57 -17.29 -51.15
N VAL A 2 34.61 -16.48 -50.69
CA VAL A 2 33.20 -16.86 -50.52
C VAL A 2 32.38 -15.73 -51.12
N ARG A 3 31.35 -16.14 -51.86
CA ARG A 3 30.64 -15.41 -52.91
C ARG A 3 29.65 -14.38 -52.37
N GLU A 4 29.52 -13.27 -53.09
CA GLU A 4 28.32 -12.41 -53.10
C GLU A 4 27.10 -13.20 -53.55
N THR A 5 25.94 -12.95 -52.92
CA THR A 5 24.63 -13.04 -53.59
C THR A 5 23.63 -12.07 -52.96
N SER A 6 23.26 -11.09 -53.77
CA SER A 6 21.92 -10.54 -54.00
C SER A 6 21.09 -9.96 -52.85
N GLU A 7 20.90 -8.64 -52.98
CA GLU A 7 19.70 -7.88 -52.68
C GLU A 7 18.38 -8.62 -53.00
N LYS A 8 17.43 -8.62 -52.05
CA LYS A 8 16.02 -8.18 -52.20
C LYS A 8 15.12 -8.77 -51.11
N ARG A 9 14.18 -7.92 -50.63
CA ARG A 9 13.09 -8.17 -49.67
C ARG A 9 13.61 -8.29 -48.24
N LEU A 10 13.34 -7.36 -47.33
CA LEU A 10 12.01 -7.01 -46.83
C LEU A 10 11.96 -5.53 -46.43
N SER A 11 11.47 -4.70 -47.35
CA SER A 11 10.68 -3.51 -46.98
C SER A 11 9.27 -4.03 -46.75
N SER A 12 8.89 -4.31 -45.49
CA SER A 12 7.49 -4.53 -45.12
C SER A 12 7.08 -3.45 -44.13
N THR A 13 6.36 -2.48 -44.68
CA THR A 13 5.37 -1.61 -44.05
C THR A 13 4.85 -2.17 -42.73
N ALA A 14 4.99 -1.38 -41.66
CA ALA A 14 4.25 -1.63 -40.42
C ALA A 14 2.75 -1.48 -40.70
N GLU A 15 2.06 -2.60 -40.86
CA GLU A 15 0.60 -2.64 -40.88
C GLU A 15 0.08 -2.16 -39.53
N ARG A 16 -0.62 -1.01 -39.56
CA ARG A 16 -1.48 -0.58 -38.47
C ARG A 16 -2.58 -1.63 -38.33
N VAL A 17 -2.56 -2.38 -37.23
CA VAL A 17 -3.73 -3.15 -36.79
C VAL A 17 -4.79 -2.12 -36.38
N GLY A 18 -5.67 -1.79 -37.33
CA GLY A 18 -6.90 -1.08 -37.06
C GLY A 18 -7.82 -1.99 -36.25
N VAL A 19 -7.90 -1.74 -34.95
CA VAL A 19 -9.03 -2.25 -34.16
C VAL A 19 -10.20 -1.33 -34.48
N SER A 20 -11.05 -1.76 -35.42
CA SER A 20 -12.38 -1.17 -35.58
C SER A 20 -13.18 -1.50 -34.33
N LEU A 21 -13.35 -0.50 -33.47
CA LEU A 21 -14.38 -0.53 -32.43
C LEU A 21 -15.62 0.06 -33.07
N ASP A 22 -16.48 -0.81 -33.57
CA ASP A 22 -17.83 -0.44 -33.98
C ASP A 22 -18.60 -0.05 -32.70
N PHE A 23 -18.67 1.24 -32.43
CA PHE A 23 -19.60 1.79 -31.44
C PHE A 23 -20.93 1.99 -32.15
N GLU A 24 -21.81 1.00 -32.09
CA GLU A 24 -23.21 1.19 -32.46
C GLU A 24 -23.84 2.22 -31.50
N ASP A 25 -24.49 3.21 -32.10
CA ASP A 25 -25.21 4.31 -31.45
C ASP A 25 -26.31 3.77 -30.52
N ASP A 26 -26.04 3.74 -29.22
CA ASP A 26 -27.08 3.61 -28.20
C ASP A 26 -27.31 5.00 -27.58
N GLU A 27 -28.20 5.75 -28.22
CA GLU A 27 -28.72 7.04 -27.80
C GLU A 27 -29.59 6.85 -26.54
N LEU A 28 -28.95 6.62 -25.40
CA LEU A 28 -29.59 6.57 -24.08
C LEU A 28 -29.09 7.74 -23.23
N LEU A 29 -30.00 8.69 -23.03
CA LEU A 29 -29.98 9.81 -22.10
C LEU A 29 -29.21 9.50 -20.81
N LEU A 30 -27.92 9.85 -20.77
CA LEU A 30 -27.11 9.85 -19.57
C LEU A 30 -27.11 11.25 -18.97
N ASP A 31 -27.68 11.31 -17.78
CA ASP A 31 -27.75 12.45 -16.86
C ASP A 31 -26.43 13.24 -16.77
N ASP A 32 -26.56 14.56 -16.90
CA ASP A 32 -25.57 15.53 -17.34
C ASP A 32 -24.57 15.96 -16.23
N ARG A 33 -24.27 15.11 -15.23
CA ARG A 33 -23.46 15.51 -14.05
C ARG A 33 -22.53 14.48 -13.42
N ALA A 34 -22.13 13.42 -14.12
CA ALA A 34 -20.95 12.65 -13.70
C ALA A 34 -19.71 13.22 -14.40
N VAL A 35 -18.98 14.12 -13.74
CA VAL A 35 -17.60 14.42 -14.15
C VAL A 35 -16.80 13.14 -14.01
N VAL A 36 -16.66 12.38 -15.09
CA VAL A 36 -15.79 11.21 -15.14
C VAL A 36 -14.37 11.75 -15.10
N HIS A 37 -13.81 11.83 -13.89
CA HIS A 37 -12.40 12.12 -13.73
C HIS A 37 -11.61 10.97 -14.35
N ARG A 38 -11.07 11.19 -15.56
CA ARG A 38 -10.13 10.27 -16.20
C ARG A 38 -9.02 9.93 -15.22
N SER A 39 -8.63 8.66 -15.19
CA SER A 39 -7.53 8.25 -14.32
C SER A 39 -6.25 9.00 -14.71
N ALA A 40 -5.36 9.24 -13.76
CA ALA A 40 -4.10 9.94 -14.06
C ALA A 40 -3.26 9.18 -15.12
N LEU A 41 -3.40 7.85 -15.17
CA LEU A 41 -2.78 7.00 -16.19
C LEU A 41 -3.39 7.25 -17.57
N GLU A 42 -4.71 7.20 -17.66
CA GLU A 42 -5.41 7.49 -18.91
C GLU A 42 -5.08 8.90 -19.42
N HIS A 43 -5.09 9.90 -18.54
CA HIS A 43 -4.67 11.26 -18.90
C HIS A 43 -3.24 11.28 -19.44
N TYR A 44 -2.31 10.52 -18.83
CA TYR A 44 -0.94 10.48 -19.31
C TYR A 44 -0.86 9.88 -20.71
N LEU A 45 -1.47 8.72 -20.94
CA LEU A 45 -1.44 8.00 -22.21
C LEU A 45 -2.09 8.77 -23.36
N LEU A 46 -3.08 9.62 -23.06
CA LEU A 46 -3.77 10.44 -24.06
C LEU A 46 -3.10 11.80 -24.31
N THR A 47 -2.32 12.32 -23.35
CA THR A 47 -1.77 13.68 -23.41
C THR A 47 -0.28 13.70 -23.77
N TYR A 48 0.50 12.73 -23.28
CA TYR A 48 1.94 12.69 -23.45
C TYR A 48 2.33 11.54 -24.39
N GLY A 49 3.06 11.87 -25.44
CA GLY A 49 3.71 10.89 -26.32
C GLY A 49 5.17 10.58 -25.95
N THR A 50 5.73 11.25 -24.93
CA THR A 50 7.13 11.09 -24.55
C THR A 50 7.34 11.40 -23.06
N PRO A 51 8.06 10.54 -22.30
CA PRO A 51 8.49 9.19 -22.67
C PRO A 51 7.30 8.25 -22.94
N GLU A 52 7.52 7.27 -23.82
CA GLU A 52 6.50 6.31 -24.27
C GLU A 52 5.84 5.57 -23.10
N LEU A 53 6.66 5.14 -22.13
CA LEU A 53 6.17 4.49 -20.93
C LEU A 53 5.91 5.51 -19.81
N PRO A 54 4.79 5.38 -19.09
CA PRO A 54 4.51 6.20 -17.92
C PRO A 54 5.58 6.09 -16.84
N PRO A 55 5.82 7.16 -16.07
CA PRO A 55 6.75 7.11 -14.95
C PRO A 55 6.27 6.13 -13.88
N SER A 56 7.21 5.53 -13.16
CA SER A 56 6.93 4.47 -12.17
C SER A 56 5.93 4.87 -11.09
N TRP A 57 5.95 6.12 -10.62
CA TRP A 57 4.99 6.62 -9.63
C TRP A 57 3.55 6.57 -10.12
N LEU A 58 3.33 6.77 -11.43
CA LEU A 58 2.01 6.71 -12.03
C LEU A 58 1.51 5.28 -12.16
N MET A 59 2.42 4.35 -12.48
CA MET A 59 2.14 2.91 -12.47
C MET A 59 1.76 2.44 -11.07
N VAL A 60 2.53 2.82 -10.05
CA VAL A 60 2.22 2.45 -8.66
C VAL A 60 0.87 3.01 -8.22
N LYS A 61 0.50 4.22 -8.65
CA LYS A 61 -0.83 4.81 -8.36
C LYS A 61 -1.99 4.03 -8.96
N ALA A 62 -1.78 3.34 -10.09
CA ALA A 62 -2.79 2.50 -10.73
C ALA A 62 -2.97 1.14 -10.03
N LEU A 63 -1.99 0.71 -9.23
CA LEU A 63 -2.06 -0.57 -8.51
C LEU A 63 -2.89 -0.44 -7.23
N THR A 64 -3.69 -1.48 -6.96
CA THR A 64 -4.22 -1.71 -5.61
C THR A 64 -3.10 -2.11 -4.67
N ILE A 65 -3.30 -1.92 -3.35
CA ILE A 65 -2.32 -2.37 -2.33
C ILE A 65 -2.03 -3.88 -2.41
N GLY A 66 -3.02 -4.70 -2.82
CA GLY A 66 -2.85 -6.13 -3.04
C GLY A 66 -1.93 -6.45 -4.23
N GLN A 67 -2.11 -5.75 -5.35
CA GLN A 67 -1.22 -5.87 -6.51
C GLN A 67 0.18 -5.36 -6.20
N LEU A 68 0.32 -4.27 -5.45
CA LEU A 68 1.62 -3.76 -5.01
C LEU A 68 2.34 -4.77 -4.11
N ASN A 69 1.64 -5.38 -3.14
CA ASN A 69 2.19 -6.46 -2.34
C ASN A 69 2.64 -7.63 -3.22
N GLY A 70 1.81 -8.06 -4.17
CA GLY A 70 2.16 -9.12 -5.11
C GLY A 70 3.36 -8.77 -6.00
N ALA A 71 3.47 -7.54 -6.48
CA ALA A 71 4.59 -7.09 -7.30
C ALA A 71 5.91 -7.16 -6.51
N ILE A 72 5.91 -6.69 -5.26
CA ILE A 72 7.10 -6.75 -4.38
C ILE A 72 7.44 -8.21 -4.04
N ASP A 73 6.46 -9.04 -3.70
CA ASP A 73 6.68 -10.44 -3.32
C ASP A 73 7.16 -11.29 -4.51
N ASN A 74 6.82 -10.92 -5.74
CA ASN A 74 7.27 -11.59 -6.95
C ASN A 74 8.59 -11.05 -7.54
N LEU A 75 9.24 -10.07 -6.90
CA LEU A 75 10.58 -9.66 -7.32
C LEU A 75 11.54 -10.84 -7.26
N ARG A 76 12.22 -11.12 -8.38
CA ARG A 76 13.10 -12.28 -8.54
C ARG A 76 14.30 -12.21 -7.59
N LEU A 77 14.91 -11.04 -7.45
CA LEU A 77 16.09 -10.86 -6.62
C LEU A 77 15.69 -10.46 -5.22
N ARG A 78 16.18 -11.22 -4.23
CA ARG A 78 15.99 -10.89 -2.82
C ARG A 78 16.61 -9.53 -2.45
N SER A 79 17.71 -9.16 -3.10
CA SER A 79 18.36 -7.86 -2.93
C SER A 79 17.42 -6.69 -3.19
N ASP A 80 16.52 -6.81 -4.17
CA ASP A 80 15.60 -5.74 -4.53
C ASP A 80 14.54 -5.55 -3.45
N LYS A 81 13.99 -6.66 -2.93
CA LYS A 81 13.06 -6.64 -1.79
C LYS A 81 13.73 -6.04 -0.54
N SER A 82 14.97 -6.44 -0.25
CA SER A 82 15.76 -5.89 0.85
C SER A 82 16.05 -4.39 0.67
N ALA A 83 16.35 -3.95 -0.55
CA ALA A 83 16.57 -2.54 -0.85
C ALA A 83 15.30 -1.72 -0.62
N ILE A 84 14.12 -2.23 -0.99
CA ILE A 84 12.83 -1.58 -0.72
C ILE A 84 12.58 -1.51 0.80
N ALA A 85 12.77 -2.61 1.52
CA ALA A 85 12.57 -2.64 2.98
C ALA A 85 13.49 -1.67 3.71
N ALA A 86 14.76 -1.58 3.30
CA ALA A 86 15.73 -0.67 3.89
C ALA A 86 15.34 0.80 3.76
N ARG A 87 14.61 1.20 2.71
CA ARG A 87 14.09 2.58 2.55
C ARG A 87 13.07 2.96 3.62
N ILE A 88 12.43 1.98 4.25
CA ILE A 88 11.47 2.16 5.34
C ILE A 88 12.14 1.83 6.70
N GLY A 89 13.43 1.47 6.72
CA GLY A 89 14.11 1.03 7.95
C GLY A 89 13.71 -0.38 8.40
N LEU A 90 13.16 -1.19 7.49
CA LEU A 90 12.71 -2.55 7.75
C LEU A 90 13.64 -3.59 7.11
N THR A 91 13.57 -4.82 7.61
CA THR A 91 14.11 -5.99 6.90
C THR A 91 13.06 -6.54 5.92
N GLU A 92 13.51 -7.24 4.88
CA GLU A 92 12.63 -7.85 3.86
C GLU A 92 11.50 -8.72 4.46
N PRO A 93 11.77 -9.64 5.41
CA PRO A 93 10.71 -10.44 6.03
C PRO A 93 9.66 -9.59 6.78
N VAL A 94 10.09 -8.53 7.46
CA VAL A 94 9.19 -7.65 8.22
C VAL A 94 8.31 -6.84 7.26
N LEU A 95 8.89 -6.27 6.20
CA LEU A 95 8.13 -5.55 5.17
C LEU A 95 7.04 -6.43 4.55
N LEU A 96 7.40 -7.65 4.12
CA LEU A 96 6.44 -8.56 3.50
C LEU A 96 5.33 -9.00 4.48
N SER A 97 5.68 -9.23 5.74
CA SER A 97 4.69 -9.53 6.79
C SER A 97 3.70 -8.36 7.00
N TRP A 98 4.20 -7.13 7.06
CA TRP A 98 3.38 -5.94 7.27
C TRP A 98 2.46 -5.69 6.07
N MET A 99 2.99 -5.75 4.84
CA MET A 99 2.21 -5.57 3.62
C MET A 99 1.06 -6.58 3.50
N ARG A 100 1.32 -7.88 3.75
CA ARG A 100 0.26 -8.91 3.78
C ARG A 100 -0.81 -8.60 4.82
N THR A 101 -0.41 -8.13 6.00
CA THR A 101 -1.34 -7.74 7.05
C THR A 101 -2.19 -6.54 6.64
N TYR A 102 -1.61 -5.52 6.00
CA TYR A 102 -2.34 -4.34 5.53
C TYR A 102 -3.34 -4.67 4.44
N VAL A 103 -2.99 -5.54 3.50
CA VAL A 103 -3.93 -6.07 2.50
C VAL A 103 -5.12 -6.76 3.18
N ARG A 104 -4.86 -7.60 4.20
CA ARG A 104 -5.92 -8.27 4.95
C ARG A 104 -6.84 -7.28 5.66
N VAL A 105 -6.28 -6.32 6.39
CA VAL A 105 -7.04 -5.30 7.14
C VAL A 105 -7.85 -4.43 6.19
N ARG A 106 -7.27 -3.98 5.08
CA ARG A 106 -7.99 -3.24 4.03
C ARG A 106 -9.15 -4.03 3.48
N ASN A 107 -8.98 -5.32 3.21
CA ASN A 107 -10.05 -6.17 2.68
C ASN A 107 -11.18 -6.35 3.68
N ILE A 108 -10.87 -6.54 4.97
CA ILE A 108 -11.90 -6.55 6.02
C ILE A 108 -12.69 -5.22 6.00
N CYS A 109 -12.02 -4.06 5.95
CA CYS A 109 -12.69 -2.77 5.85
C CYS A 109 -13.59 -2.66 4.60
N ALA A 110 -13.08 -3.07 3.44
CA ALA A 110 -13.80 -2.99 2.17
C ALA A 110 -15.04 -3.89 2.11
N HIS A 111 -15.05 -4.98 2.86
CA HIS A 111 -16.22 -5.85 3.03
C HIS A 111 -17.06 -5.47 4.27
N HIS A 112 -16.85 -4.28 4.86
CA HIS A 112 -17.52 -3.81 6.06
C HIS A 112 -17.44 -4.79 7.24
N GLY A 113 -16.36 -5.58 7.28
CA GLY A 113 -16.09 -6.53 8.33
C GLY A 113 -15.67 -5.87 9.64
N ARG A 114 -15.86 -6.59 10.74
CA ARG A 114 -15.55 -6.11 12.08
C ARG A 114 -14.06 -6.29 12.38
N LEU A 115 -13.34 -5.20 12.69
CA LEU A 115 -11.92 -5.24 13.06
C LEU A 115 -11.66 -5.25 14.58
N TRP A 116 -12.56 -4.65 15.37
CA TRP A 116 -12.23 -4.23 16.72
C TRP A 116 -12.16 -5.36 17.78
N ASN A 117 -12.73 -6.53 17.51
CA ASN A 117 -12.74 -7.67 18.44
C ASN A 117 -12.39 -9.02 17.79
N VAL A 118 -11.82 -9.01 16.59
CA VAL A 118 -11.43 -10.23 15.87
C VAL A 118 -9.92 -10.43 15.92
N GLY A 119 -9.49 -11.69 15.82
CA GLY A 119 -8.09 -11.99 15.50
C GLY A 119 -7.84 -11.70 14.02
N ILE A 120 -6.77 -11.00 13.67
CA ILE A 120 -6.48 -10.63 12.28
C ILE A 120 -6.05 -11.86 11.45
N GLY A 121 -5.50 -12.88 12.11
CA GLY A 121 -5.04 -14.15 11.51
C GLY A 121 -3.66 -14.03 10.86
N VAL A 122 -3.40 -12.92 10.17
CA VAL A 122 -2.09 -12.51 9.65
C VAL A 122 -1.66 -11.27 10.41
N ASN A 123 -0.76 -11.41 11.37
CA ASN A 123 -0.32 -10.30 12.22
C ASN A 123 1.03 -9.75 11.73
N PRO A 124 1.29 -8.44 11.94
CA PRO A 124 2.58 -7.85 11.60
C PRO A 124 3.69 -8.51 12.42
N ALA A 125 4.83 -8.83 11.80
CA ALA A 125 6.02 -9.26 12.52
C ALA A 125 6.54 -8.12 13.40
N ILE A 126 7.02 -8.46 14.60
CA ILE A 126 7.68 -7.48 15.47
C ILE A 126 9.08 -7.19 14.88
N PRO A 127 9.42 -5.91 14.60
CA PRO A 127 10.72 -5.57 14.07
C PRO A 127 11.80 -5.81 15.13
N ASN A 128 12.95 -6.31 14.69
CA ASN A 128 14.14 -6.51 15.52
C ASN A 128 15.23 -5.46 15.25
N SER A 129 14.97 -4.52 14.34
CA SER A 129 15.90 -3.47 13.96
C SER A 129 15.55 -2.17 14.68
N SER A 130 16.57 -1.43 15.11
CA SER A 130 16.43 -0.07 15.65
C SER A 130 16.24 1.01 14.57
N SER A 131 16.30 0.63 13.28
CA SER A 131 16.17 1.57 12.16
C SER A 131 14.74 2.07 11.92
N ILE A 132 13.75 1.34 12.42
CA ILE A 132 12.34 1.74 12.40
C ILE A 132 11.95 2.20 13.80
N SER A 133 11.11 3.24 13.88
CA SER A 133 10.54 3.56 15.18
C SER A 133 9.60 2.47 15.66
N TRP A 134 9.74 2.11 16.92
CA TRP A 134 8.90 1.09 17.56
C TRP A 134 8.61 1.44 19.03
N LEU A 135 7.70 0.68 19.64
CA LEU A 135 7.40 0.73 21.07
C LEU A 135 8.68 0.47 21.88
N LYS A 136 8.82 1.13 23.03
CA LYS A 136 10.02 1.04 23.86
C LYS A 136 9.80 0.36 25.20
N ASP A 137 8.61 0.47 25.77
CA ASP A 137 8.27 -0.18 27.04
C ASP A 137 7.87 -1.65 26.80
N ASP A 138 8.44 -2.56 27.58
CA ASP A 138 8.11 -3.99 27.56
C ASP A 138 6.62 -4.25 27.83
N HIS A 139 5.96 -3.36 28.56
CA HIS A 139 4.52 -3.42 28.84
C HIS A 139 3.64 -2.76 27.77
N ALA A 140 4.23 -2.03 26.82
CA ALA A 140 3.48 -1.36 25.77
C ALA A 140 2.92 -2.33 24.71
N LEU A 141 3.47 -3.55 24.61
CA LEU A 141 2.94 -4.63 23.76
C LEU A 141 2.74 -5.93 24.56
N PRO A 142 1.68 -6.03 25.38
CA PRO A 142 1.42 -7.25 26.12
C PRO A 142 1.03 -8.38 25.15
N ALA A 143 1.32 -9.65 25.51
CA ALA A 143 1.11 -10.81 24.63
C ALA A 143 -0.32 -10.93 24.06
N ARG A 144 -1.34 -10.46 24.80
CA ARG A 144 -2.73 -10.42 24.33
C ARG A 144 -2.95 -9.52 23.10
N SER A 145 -2.05 -8.55 22.88
CA SER A 145 -2.14 -7.53 21.84
C SER A 145 -1.46 -7.95 20.54
N GLU A 146 -0.55 -8.93 20.58
CA GLU A 146 0.20 -9.41 19.41
C GLU A 146 -0.68 -9.98 18.30
N LYS A 147 -1.87 -10.48 18.66
CA LYS A 147 -2.84 -11.07 17.72
C LYS A 147 -4.03 -10.16 17.44
N ARG A 148 -3.95 -8.89 17.85
CA ARG A 148 -5.06 -7.93 17.82
C ARG A 148 -4.72 -6.72 16.96
N LEU A 149 -5.74 -5.89 16.72
CA LEU A 149 -5.63 -4.70 15.88
C LEU A 149 -4.54 -3.74 16.34
N TYR A 150 -4.26 -3.66 17.65
CA TYR A 150 -3.24 -2.77 18.18
C TYR A 150 -1.86 -2.95 17.52
N LEU A 151 -1.38 -4.17 17.31
CA LEU A 151 -0.09 -4.38 16.64
C LEU A 151 -0.08 -3.86 15.19
N VAL A 152 -1.23 -3.95 14.51
CA VAL A 152 -1.41 -3.34 13.18
C VAL A 152 -1.31 -1.82 13.27
N LEU A 153 -1.95 -1.20 14.25
CA LEU A 153 -1.93 0.26 14.43
C LEU A 153 -0.51 0.78 14.74
N VAL A 154 0.23 0.07 15.59
CA VAL A 154 1.64 0.39 15.90
C VAL A 154 2.50 0.32 14.63
N SER A 155 2.40 -0.78 13.88
CA SER A 155 3.18 -0.91 12.63
C SER A 155 2.80 0.14 11.58
N LEU A 156 1.51 0.49 11.46
CA LEU A 156 1.08 1.56 10.57
C LEU A 156 1.69 2.91 10.95
N GLN A 157 1.68 3.28 12.24
CA GLN A 157 2.31 4.52 12.69
C GLN A 157 3.82 4.50 12.39
N ALA A 158 4.49 3.37 12.61
CA ALA A 158 5.91 3.24 12.31
C ALA A 158 6.22 3.47 10.81
N VAL A 159 5.40 2.94 9.90
CA VAL A 159 5.53 3.24 8.45
C VAL A 159 5.28 4.73 8.18
N LEU A 160 4.25 5.31 8.79
CA LEU A 160 3.89 6.73 8.60
C LEU A 160 5.01 7.67 9.03
N ASP A 161 5.83 7.31 10.02
CA ASP A 161 6.99 8.12 10.42
C ASP A 161 8.00 8.30 9.28
N VAL A 162 8.08 7.33 8.37
CA VAL A 162 8.98 7.39 7.21
C VAL A 162 8.27 7.99 5.99
N VAL A 163 7.09 7.49 5.65
CA VAL A 163 6.43 7.84 4.38
C VAL A 163 5.61 9.13 4.46
N SER A 164 5.19 9.53 5.66
CA SER A 164 4.42 10.74 5.90
C SER A 164 4.72 11.35 7.28
N PRO A 165 5.93 11.89 7.51
CA PRO A 165 6.40 12.30 8.85
C PRO A 165 5.54 13.41 9.52
N ARG A 166 4.79 14.15 8.70
CA ARG A 166 3.87 15.23 9.11
C ARG A 166 2.41 14.77 9.24
N SER A 167 2.17 13.46 9.19
CA SER A 167 0.83 12.89 9.33
C SER A 167 0.29 13.13 10.74
N THR A 168 -0.96 13.60 10.84
CA THR A 168 -1.72 13.73 12.10
C THR A 168 -2.49 12.45 12.44
N TRP A 169 -2.12 11.31 11.84
CA TRP A 169 -2.86 10.06 11.99
C TRP A 169 -2.90 9.57 13.44
N ALA A 170 -1.80 9.67 14.20
CA ALA A 170 -1.78 9.27 15.61
C ALA A 170 -2.81 10.04 16.43
N GLN A 171 -2.91 11.36 16.24
CA GLN A 171 -3.89 12.20 16.91
C GLN A 171 -5.33 11.79 16.53
N ARG A 172 -5.59 11.61 15.23
CA ARG A 172 -6.92 11.16 14.75
C ARG A 172 -7.29 9.78 15.28
N LEU A 173 -6.32 8.87 15.39
CA LEU A 173 -6.52 7.55 16.00
C LEU A 173 -6.88 7.72 17.47
N HIS A 174 -6.10 8.51 18.21
CA HIS A 174 -6.35 8.79 19.62
C HIS A 174 -7.76 9.35 19.84
N ASP A 175 -8.14 10.39 19.11
CA ASP A 175 -9.47 11.01 19.24
C ASP A 175 -10.59 10.01 18.92
N LEU A 176 -10.38 9.16 17.90
CA LEU A 176 -11.33 8.11 17.52
C LEU A 176 -11.50 7.06 18.61
N VAL A 177 -10.41 6.58 19.23
CA VAL A 177 -10.48 5.51 20.23
C VAL A 177 -10.90 6.05 21.61
N SER A 178 -10.47 7.25 21.98
CA SER A 178 -10.81 7.89 23.26
C SER A 178 -12.31 8.18 23.38
N ALA A 179 -13.01 8.34 22.25
CA ALA A 179 -14.47 8.45 22.21
C ALA A 179 -15.21 7.10 22.37
N ARG A 180 -14.51 5.97 22.55
CA ARG A 180 -15.10 4.62 22.64
C ARG A 180 -14.98 4.03 24.04
N PRO A 181 -15.89 3.12 24.44
CA PRO A 181 -15.81 2.45 25.73
C PRO A 181 -14.48 1.69 25.91
N ALA A 182 -13.94 1.69 27.13
CA ALA A 182 -12.68 1.00 27.45
C ALA A 182 -12.69 -0.50 27.08
N MET A 183 -13.87 -1.14 27.10
CA MET A 183 -14.05 -2.52 26.66
C MET A 183 -13.70 -2.73 25.17
N ASN A 184 -13.99 -1.74 24.32
CA ASN A 184 -13.65 -1.80 22.90
C ASN A 184 -12.13 -1.75 22.71
N LEU A 185 -11.44 -0.88 23.45
CA LEU A 185 -9.98 -0.75 23.41
C LEU A 185 -9.31 -2.03 23.87
N ALA A 186 -9.79 -2.61 24.98
CA ALA A 186 -9.31 -3.90 25.47
C ALA A 186 -9.49 -5.03 24.44
N SER A 187 -10.62 -5.04 23.72
CA SER A 187 -10.89 -6.02 22.66
C SER A 187 -9.97 -5.84 21.44
N MET A 188 -9.59 -4.60 21.13
CA MET A 188 -8.60 -4.25 20.11
C MET A 188 -7.16 -4.56 20.54
N GLY A 189 -6.95 -4.96 21.81
CA GLY A 189 -5.63 -5.15 22.39
C GLY A 189 -4.90 -3.85 22.70
N ILE A 190 -5.58 -2.70 22.78
CA ILE A 190 -4.95 -1.43 23.15
C ILE A 190 -4.74 -1.41 24.68
N PRO A 191 -3.51 -1.30 25.19
CA PRO A 191 -3.26 -1.13 26.62
C PRO A 191 -3.89 0.15 27.16
N LYS A 192 -4.24 0.20 28.45
CA LYS A 192 -4.79 1.43 29.06
C LYS A 192 -3.79 2.59 29.03
N THR A 193 -2.51 2.27 29.21
CA THR A 193 -1.36 3.19 29.28
C THR A 193 -0.63 3.29 27.94
N TRP A 194 -1.28 2.96 26.82
CA TRP A 194 -0.62 2.93 25.51
C TRP A 194 -0.06 4.29 25.09
N THR A 195 -0.68 5.39 25.51
CA THR A 195 -0.23 6.76 25.26
C THR A 195 1.04 7.12 26.02
N ASP A 196 1.37 6.37 27.07
CA ASP A 196 2.47 6.68 27.98
C ASP A 196 3.81 6.16 27.42
N ASP A 197 3.76 5.22 26.47
CA ASP A 197 4.95 4.78 25.74
C ASP A 197 5.51 5.95 24.91
N GLU A 198 6.83 6.14 24.94
CA GLU A 198 7.52 7.23 24.24
C GLU A 198 7.20 7.26 22.74
N PHE A 199 6.98 6.09 22.13
CA PHE A 199 6.54 5.95 20.74
C PHE A 199 5.24 6.70 20.51
N TRP A 200 4.23 6.58 21.37
CA TRP A 200 2.95 7.26 21.16
C TRP A 200 2.99 8.70 21.65
N ALA A 201 3.59 8.96 22.82
CA ALA A 201 3.67 10.29 23.41
C ALA A 201 4.25 11.32 22.43
N ARG A 202 5.34 10.99 21.73
CA ARG A 202 5.97 11.88 20.73
C ARG A 202 5.10 12.15 19.49
N HIS A 203 4.17 11.26 19.15
CA HIS A 203 3.28 11.42 18.00
C HIS A 203 1.99 12.18 18.36
N LEU A 204 1.60 12.15 19.62
CA LEU A 204 0.45 12.89 20.16
C LEU A 204 0.81 14.33 20.58
N ALA A 205 2.10 14.61 20.77
CA ALA A 205 2.60 15.95 21.09
C ALA A 205 2.83 16.85 19.86
N LYS A 206 2.53 16.38 18.64
CA LYS A 206 2.70 17.11 17.38
C LYS A 206 1.46 17.93 17.02
#